data_AF-A0AA46BMP2-F1
#
_entry.id   AF-A0AA46BMP2-F1
#
_cell.length_a   1.000
_cell.length_b   1.000
_cell.length_c   1.000
_cell.angle_alpha   90.00
_cell.angle_beta   90.00
_cell.angle_gamma   90.00
#
_symmetry.space_group_name_H-M   'P 1'
#
loop_
_entity.id
_entity.type
_entity.pdbx_description
1 polymer ?
#
loop_
_entity_poly.entity_id
_entity_poly.type
_entity_poly.pdbx_seq_one_letter_code
_entity_poly.pdbx_strand_id
1 'polypeptide(L)' 'MDIGTGAWDRQGRPSEVRLNRLLTLPADSIRREGAALDRDIFESVVAASAKYRH' A
#
# COMPACT_ATOMS: atom_id res chain seq x y z
N MET A 1 -0.66 -9.09 2.46
CA MET A 1 0.42 -9.40 1.49
C MET A 1 1.63 -8.63 1.94
N ASP A 2 2.76 -9.31 2.07
CA ASP A 2 4.03 -8.68 2.48
C ASP A 2 4.48 -7.66 1.44
N ILE A 3 4.94 -6.48 1.90
CA ILE A 3 5.49 -5.39 1.07
C ILE A 3 6.89 -4.96 1.54
N GLY A 4 7.50 -5.73 2.45
CA GLY A 4 8.81 -5.49 3.00
C GLY A 4 8.87 -4.25 3.90
N THR A 5 10.01 -3.59 3.90
CA THR A 5 10.29 -2.37 4.66
C THR A 5 10.38 -1.18 3.72
N GLY A 6 10.19 0.04 4.23
CA GLY A 6 10.36 1.24 3.40
C GLY A 6 10.16 2.54 4.16
N ALA A 7 10.34 3.66 3.45
CA ALA A 7 10.34 5.00 4.02
C ALA A 7 9.01 5.41 4.69
N TRP A 8 7.94 4.63 4.48
CA TRP A 8 6.63 4.81 5.14
C TRP A 8 6.64 4.39 6.62
N ASP A 9 7.58 3.55 7.06
CA ASP A 9 7.79 3.26 8.48
C ASP A 9 9.17 3.76 8.91
N ARG A 10 9.21 4.79 9.75
CA ARG A 10 10.45 5.37 10.29
C ARG A 10 11.30 4.37 11.07
N GLN A 11 10.70 3.30 11.59
CA GLN A 11 11.42 2.22 12.29
C GLN A 11 11.90 1.12 11.33
N GLY A 12 11.56 1.19 10.04
CA GLY A 12 11.98 0.22 9.04
C GLY A 12 11.44 -1.19 9.29
N ARG A 13 10.28 -1.33 9.92
CA ARG A 13 9.73 -2.66 10.24
C ARG A 13 9.10 -3.31 9.01
N PRO A 14 9.11 -4.66 8.93
CA PRO A 14 8.34 -5.38 7.92
C PRO A 14 6.88 -4.95 7.95
N SER A 15 6.32 -4.72 6.77
CA SER A 15 5.00 -4.15 6.54
C SER A 15 4.19 -5.03 5.60
N GLU A 16 2.87 -4.92 5.69
CA GLU A 16 1.94 -5.66 4.85
C GLU A 16 0.81 -4.76 4.35
N VAL A 17 0.28 -5.09 3.17
CA VAL A 17 -0.96 -4.51 2.64
C VAL A 17 -2.16 -5.43 2.88
N ARG A 18 -3.28 -4.83 3.30
CA ARG A 18 -4.57 -5.50 3.51
C ARG A 18 -5.39 -5.48 2.22
N LEU A 19 -5.22 -6.49 1.38
CA LEU A 19 -5.87 -6.58 0.06
C LEU A 19 -7.40 -6.60 0.11
N ASN A 20 -7.98 -7.05 1.23
CA ASN A 20 -9.42 -7.10 1.45
C ASN A 20 -10.02 -5.77 1.95
N ARG A 21 -9.23 -4.69 2.03
CA ARG A 21 -9.66 -3.41 2.56
C ARG A 21 -9.29 -2.28 1.62
N LEU A 22 -10.20 -1.98 0.68
CA LEU A 22 -10.10 -0.80 -0.18
C LEU A 22 -10.80 0.39 0.50
N LEU A 23 -10.06 1.48 0.71
CA LEU A 23 -10.59 2.73 1.25
C LEU A 23 -10.66 3.77 0.13
N THR A 24 -11.86 4.33 -0.10
CA THR A 24 -12.03 5.49 -0.98
C THR A 24 -12.12 6.73 -0.10
N LEU A 25 -11.12 7.61 -0.22
CA LEU A 25 -11.02 8.83 0.58
C LEU A 25 -10.93 10.06 -0.33
N PRO A 26 -11.53 11.20 0.05
CA PRO A 26 -11.30 12.48 -0.60
C PRO A 26 -9.81 12.86 -0.60
N ALA A 27 -9.31 13.43 -1.71
CA ALA A 27 -7.90 13.74 -1.86
C ALA A 27 -7.37 14.76 -0.82
N ASP A 28 -8.23 15.68 -0.39
CA ASP A 28 -7.97 16.70 0.63
C ASP A 28 -7.92 16.13 2.07
N SER A 29 -8.48 14.93 2.28
CA SER A 29 -8.41 14.23 3.58
C SER A 29 -7.12 13.45 3.81
N ILE A 30 -6.24 13.35 2.79
CA ILE A 30 -5.01 12.56 2.85
C ILE A 30 -3.81 13.47 3.14
N ARG A 31 -3.12 13.24 4.26
CA ARG A 31 -1.81 13.84 4.50
C ARG A 31 -0.78 13.18 3.58
N ARG A 32 -0.05 13.98 2.80
CA ARG A 32 1.05 13.48 1.97
C ARG A 32 2.30 13.32 2.82
N GLU A 33 2.65 12.07 3.11
CA GLU A 33 3.97 11.70 3.64
C GLU A 33 4.74 10.95 2.55
N GLY A 34 5.94 11.42 2.25
CA GLY A 34 6.66 11.15 1.01
C GLY A 34 7.37 9.80 0.96
N ALA A 35 6.62 8.70 0.89
CA ALA A 35 7.16 7.38 0.60
C ALA A 35 6.39 6.73 -0.56
N ALA A 36 7.13 6.08 -1.45
CA ALA A 36 6.57 5.31 -2.57
C ALA A 36 7.00 3.85 -2.44
N LEU A 37 6.16 2.94 -2.94
CA LEU A 37 6.51 1.53 -3.12
C LEU A 37 7.40 1.39 -4.35
N ASP A 38 8.25 0.36 -4.34
CA ASP A 38 8.86 -0.13 -5.57
C ASP A 38 7.77 -0.53 -6.57
N ARG A 39 8.06 -0.32 -7.86
CA ARG A 39 7.10 -0.56 -8.94
C ARG A 39 6.64 -2.00 -8.98
N ASP A 40 7.53 -2.97 -8.81
CA ASP A 40 7.21 -4.39 -8.94
C ASP A 40 6.30 -4.85 -7.78
N ILE A 41 6.56 -4.30 -6.58
CA ILE A 41 5.70 -4.53 -5.42
C ILE A 41 4.32 -3.91 -5.66
N PHE A 42 4.27 -2.67 -6.15
CA PHE A 42 3.00 -2.00 -6.44
C PHE A 42 2.17 -2.78 -7.46
N GLU A 43 2.75 -3.20 -8.58
CA GLU A 43 2.07 -3.98 -9.61
C GLU A 43 1.55 -5.32 -9.04
N SER A 44 2.33 -5.99 -8.19
CA SER A 44 1.92 -7.21 -7.51
C SER A 44 0.74 -7.00 -6.56
N VAL A 45 0.71 -5.88 -5.83
CA VAL A 45 -0.42 -5.50 -4.97
C VAL A 45 -1.68 -5.25 -5.80
N VAL A 46 -1.57 -4.52 -6.91
CA VAL A 46 -2.71 -4.25 -7.80
C VAL A 46 -3.26 -5.56 -8.38
N ALA A 47 -2.40 -6.45 -8.87
CA ALA A 47 -2.81 -7.74 -9.39
C ALA A 47 -3.52 -8.58 -8.31
N ALA A 48 -2.96 -8.66 -7.11
CA ALA A 48 -3.54 -9.41 -6.00
C ALA A 48 -4.87 -8.80 -5.49
N SER A 49 -5.04 -7.48 -5.60
CA SER A 49 -6.27 -6.78 -5.20
C SER A 49 -7.47 -7.15 -6.08
N ALA A 50 -7.26 -7.62 -7.31
CA ALA A 50 -8.34 -7.97 -8.24
C ALA A 50 -9.30 -9.02 -7.67
N LYS A 51 -8.81 -9.92 -6.80
CA LYS A 51 -9.63 -10.93 -6.11
C LYS A 51 -10.68 -10.33 -5.16
N TYR A 52 -10.47 -9.10 -4.70
CA TYR A 52 -11.29 -8.43 -3.68
C TYR A 52 -12.06 -7.21 -4.22
N ARG A 53 -11.89 -6.89 -5.51
CA ARG A 53 -12.70 -5.87 -6.20
C ARG A 53 -13.99 -6.53 -6.66
N HIS A 54 -15.10 -6.16 -6.03
CA HIS A 54 -16.46 -6.47 -6.46
C HIS A 54 -17.01 -5.32 -7.29
#